data_AF-A0A3E2C932-F1
#
_entry.id   AF-A0A3E2C932-F1
#
_cell.length_a   1.000
_cell.length_b   1.000
_cell.length_c   1.000
_cell.angle_alpha   90.00
_cell.angle_beta   90.00
_cell.angle_gamma   90.00
#
_symmetry.space_group_name_H-M   'P 1'
#
loop_
_entity.id
_entity.type
_entity.pdbx_description
1 polymer ?
#
loop_
_entity_poly.entity_id
_entity_poly.type
_entity_poly.pdbx_seq_one_letter_code
_entity_poly.pdbx_strand_id
1 'polypeptide(L)' 'MLKTYQAYVEPKGSQLLFEDEWKEKFLGQIENNYKINDILGRGYKIIGLPFFNQENRMSEFDKALNDLVSKL' A
#
# COMPACT_ATOMS: atom_id res chain seq x y z
N MET A 1 19.08 12.03 6.57
CA MET A 1 17.89 12.53 5.84
C MET A 1 16.70 11.78 6.39
N LEU A 2 15.67 12.49 6.89
CA LEU A 2 14.48 11.83 7.45
C LEU A 2 13.76 11.09 6.32
N LYS A 3 13.34 9.84 6.57
CA LYS A 3 12.50 9.07 5.65
C LYS A 3 11.06 9.09 6.15
N THR A 4 10.16 9.66 5.36
CA THR A 4 8.72 9.64 5.55
C THR A 4 8.13 8.49 4.75
N TYR A 5 7.42 7.59 5.41
CA TYR A 5 6.69 6.50 4.77
C TYR A 5 5.25 6.93 4.56
N GLN A 6 4.76 6.79 3.33
CA GLN A 6 3.38 7.12 2.97
C GLN A 6 2.69 5.85 2.47
N ALA A 7 1.86 5.28 3.34
CA ALA A 7 1.07 4.11 3.01
C ALA A 7 -0.29 4.53 2.46
N TYR A 8 -0.73 3.89 1.38
CA TYR A 8 -2.06 4.03 0.80
C TYR A 8 -2.85 2.75 1.04
N VAL A 9 -4.08 2.92 1.55
CA VAL A 9 -5.01 1.83 1.87
C VAL A 9 -6.36 2.16 1.24
N GLU A 10 -6.98 1.17 0.61
CA GLU A 10 -8.34 1.30 0.10
C GLU A 10 -9.27 0.32 0.82
N PRO A 11 -10.30 0.80 1.56
CA PRO A 11 -11.29 -0.07 2.16
C PRO A 11 -12.25 -0.61 1.09
N LYS A 12 -12.60 -1.89 1.16
CA LYS A 12 -13.49 -2.55 0.21
C LYS A 12 -14.53 -3.44 0.88
N GLY A 13 -15.76 -3.36 0.38
CA GLY A 13 -16.77 -4.40 0.60
C GLY A 13 -16.41 -5.66 -0.20
N SER A 14 -16.73 -6.83 0.35
CA SER A 14 -16.33 -8.13 -0.21
C SER A 14 -16.83 -8.35 -1.64
N GLN A 15 -18.01 -7.82 -1.96
CA GLN A 15 -18.61 -7.87 -3.30
C GLN A 15 -17.81 -7.12 -4.37
N LEU A 16 -16.96 -6.17 -3.97
CA LEU A 16 -16.16 -5.35 -4.89
C LEU A 16 -14.72 -5.85 -5.04
N LEU A 17 -14.28 -6.85 -4.26
CA LEU A 17 -12.87 -7.30 -4.29
C LEU A 17 -12.41 -7.74 -5.68
N PHE A 18 -13.28 -8.44 -6.41
CA PHE A 18 -12.99 -8.89 -7.77
C PHE A 18 -13.10 -7.77 -8.80
N GLU A 19 -14.18 -7.00 -8.76
CA GLU A 19 -14.42 -5.90 -9.72
C GLU A 19 -13.33 -4.82 -9.62
N ASP A 20 -12.90 -4.49 -8.41
CA ASP A 20 -11.89 -3.47 -8.14
C ASP A 20 -10.46 -4.02 -8.05
N GLU A 21 -10.19 -5.30 -8.35
CA GLU A 21 -8.86 -5.92 -8.24
C GLU A 21 -7.75 -5.11 -8.94
N TRP A 22 -8.09 -4.41 -10.03
CA TRP A 22 -7.17 -3.52 -10.73
C TRP A 22 -6.60 -2.40 -9.86
N LYS A 23 -7.33 -1.90 -8.85
CA LYS A 23 -6.86 -0.87 -7.93
C LYS A 23 -5.84 -1.41 -6.95
N GLU A 24 -6.03 -2.62 -6.44
CA GLU A 24 -5.03 -3.30 -5.60
C GLU A 24 -3.74 -3.56 -6.40
N LYS A 25 -3.87 -4.00 -7.66
CA LYS A 25 -2.73 -4.11 -8.59
C LYS A 25 -2.03 -2.77 -8.80
N PHE A 26 -2.78 -1.69 -8.97
CA PHE A 26 -2.24 -0.35 -9.14
C PHE A 26 -1.49 0.14 -7.89
N LEU A 27 -2.03 -0.07 -6.69
CA LEU A 27 -1.34 0.25 -5.43
C LEU A 27 0.03 -0.45 -5.33
N GLY A 28 0.10 -1.74 -5.67
CA GLY A 28 1.37 -2.47 -5.71
C GLY A 28 2.33 -1.99 -6.80
N GLN A 29 1.82 -1.52 -7.94
CA GLN A 29 2.64 -0.92 -8.98
C GLN A 29 3.26 0.41 -8.56
N ILE A 30 2.55 1.24 -7.77
CA ILE A 30 3.09 2.50 -7.26
C ILE A 30 4.33 2.22 -6.41
N GLU A 31 4.29 1.26 -5.48
CA GLU A 31 5.45 0.94 -4.63
C GLU A 31 6.68 0.49 -5.44
N ASN A 32 6.48 -0.26 -6.53
CA ASN A 32 7.60 -0.75 -7.35
C ASN A 32 8.12 0.29 -8.34
N ASN A 33 7.25 1.16 -8.86
CA ASN A 33 7.55 2.01 -10.01
C ASN A 33 7.69 3.49 -9.66
N TYR A 34 7.42 3.92 -8.42
CA TYR A 34 7.53 5.32 -8.07
C TYR A 34 8.97 5.82 -8.27
N LYS A 35 9.11 6.88 -9.06
CA LYS A 35 10.38 7.58 -9.26
C LYS A 35 10.25 8.98 -8.72
N ILE A 36 10.95 9.26 -7.64
CA ILE A 36 10.98 10.61 -7.08
C ILE A 36 12.21 11.32 -7.61
N ASN A 37 12.00 12.11 -8.67
CA ASN A 37 13.07 12.75 -9.42
C ASN A 37 13.55 14.08 -8.79
N ASP A 38 12.86 14.59 -7.77
CA ASP A 38 13.17 15.88 -7.15
C ASP A 38 13.94 15.72 -5.83
N ILE A 39 14.85 16.68 -5.56
CA ILE A 39 15.71 16.72 -4.37
C ILE A 39 14.88 16.74 -3.08
N LEU A 40 13.70 17.39 -3.10
CA LEU A 40 12.75 17.48 -2.00
C LEU A 40 12.03 16.16 -1.72
N GLY A 41 11.92 15.30 -2.73
CA GLY A 41 11.17 14.06 -2.64
C GLY A 41 12.01 12.84 -2.23
N ARG A 42 13.34 12.98 -2.15
CA ARG A 42 14.27 11.91 -1.70
C ARG A 42 14.00 11.39 -0.27
N GLY A 43 13.17 12.08 0.49
CA GLY A 43 12.73 11.68 1.82
C GLY A 43 11.51 10.76 1.84
N TYR A 44 10.83 10.47 0.72
CA TYR A 44 9.57 9.72 0.75
C TYR A 44 9.70 8.30 0.22
N LYS A 45 9.05 7.35 0.90
CA LYS A 45 8.77 6.02 0.39
C LYS A 45 7.26 5.81 0.32
N ILE A 46 6.76 5.57 -0.88
CA ILE A 46 5.34 5.28 -1.12
C ILE A 46 5.14 3.77 -1.06
N ILE A 47 4.12 3.34 -0.33
CA ILE A 47 3.76 1.93 -0.14
C ILE A 47 2.28 1.76 -0.46
N GLY A 48 1.96 0.76 -1.28
CA GLY A 48 0.59 0.32 -1.51
C GLY A 48 0.30 -0.90 -0.63
N LEU A 49 -0.71 -0.83 0.22
CA LEU A 49 -1.15 -1.98 1.00
C LEU A 49 -2.27 -2.75 0.26
N PRO A 50 -2.46 -4.05 0.58
CA PRO A 50 -3.66 -4.77 0.14
C PRO A 50 -4.94 -4.04 0.55
N PHE A 51 -6.06 -4.41 -0.08
CA PHE A 51 -7.36 -3.90 0.33
C PHE A 51 -7.62 -4.21 1.80
N PHE A 52 -8.12 -3.19 2.50
CA PHE A 52 -8.66 -3.39 3.83
C PHE A 52 -10.07 -3.94 3.70
N ASN A 53 -10.24 -5.21 4.08
CA ASN A 53 -11.53 -5.88 4.10
C ASN A 53 -11.59 -6.84 5.29
N GLN A 54 -12.47 -6.54 6.24
CA GLN A 54 -12.59 -7.27 7.51
C GLN A 54 -13.02 -8.73 7.34
N GLU A 55 -13.79 -9.03 6.30
CA GLU A 55 -14.44 -10.32 6.13
C GLU A 55 -13.54 -11.38 5.49
N ASN A 56 -12.74 -10.99 4.49
CA ASN A 56 -12.04 -11.92 3.59
C ASN A 56 -10.56 -11.62 3.41
N ARG A 57 -10.03 -10.45 3.81
CA ARG A 57 -8.64 -10.04 3.50
C ARG A 57 -7.81 -9.56 4.69
N MET A 58 -8.31 -9.67 5.92
CA MET A 58 -7.58 -9.18 7.10
C MET A 58 -6.23 -9.86 7.29
N SER A 59 -6.12 -11.16 6.99
CA SER A 59 -4.85 -11.87 7.15
C SER A 59 -3.76 -11.31 6.24
N GLU A 60 -4.08 -10.99 4.99
CA GLU A 60 -3.12 -10.41 4.05
C GLU A 60 -2.81 -8.95 4.40
N PHE A 61 -3.82 -8.19 4.80
CA PHE A 61 -3.67 -6.81 5.23
C PHE A 61 -2.77 -6.70 6.47
N ASP A 62 -3.07 -7.47 7.52
CA ASP A 62 -2.31 -7.46 8.77
C ASP A 62 -0.88 -7.90 8.56
N LYS A 63 -0.65 -8.93 7.73
CA LYS A 63 0.71 -9.34 7.36
C LYS A 63 1.47 -8.20 6.69
N ALA A 64 0.88 -7.56 5.68
CA ALA A 64 1.52 -6.47 4.97
C ALA A 64 1.79 -5.25 5.88
N LEU A 65 0.86 -4.92 6.77
CA LEU A 65 1.01 -3.84 7.73
C LEU A 65 2.12 -4.14 8.75
N ASN A 66 2.16 -5.34 9.32
CA ASN A 66 3.22 -5.75 10.24
C ASN A 66 4.60 -5.79 9.54
N ASP A 67 4.64 -6.28 8.30
CA ASP A 67 5.85 -6.26 7.46
C ASP A 67 6.31 -4.83 7.15
N LEU A 68 5.40 -3.84 7.14
CA LEU A 68 5.74 -2.42 7.00
C LEU A 68 6.25 -1.83 8.32
N VAL A 69 5.52 -2.01 9.42
CA VAL A 69 5.86 -1.46 10.73
C VAL A 69 7.22 -1.99 11.21
N SER A 70 7.53 -3.26 10.96
CA SER A 70 8.84 -3.85 11.31
C SER A 70 10.04 -3.24 10.57
N LYS A 71 9.81 -2.47 9.50
CA LYS A 71 10.85 -1.78 8.71
C LYS A 71 10.97 -0.29 9.05
N LEU A 72 10.12 0.24 9.93
CA LEU A 72 10.22 1.59 10.47
C LEU A 72 11.31 1.65 11.54
#